data_AF-A0A8J2P377-F1
#
_entry.id   AF-A0A8J2P377-F1
#
_cell.length_a   1.000
_cell.length_b   1.000
_cell.length_c   1.000
_cell.angle_alpha   90.00
_cell.angle_beta   90.00
_cell.angle_gamma   90.00
#
_symmetry.space_group_name_H-M   'P 1'
#
loop_
_entity.id
_entity.type
_entity.pdbx_description
1 polymer ?
#
loop_
_entity_poly.entity_id
_entity_poly.type
_entity_poly.pdbx_seq_one_letter_code
_entity_poly.pdbx_strand_id
1 'polypeptide(L)'
;MDLYGMETKLFQGIIIPKAEKPLRHSYSREDLKNAVDAVKTGRMKQREAERVFGVPRRTIFDNLSRDPLLLLTGKRKTRRKKSEGQEQDQHFQSFDSNGDQNSEPWNKKLKMSPTPDLNTEYYNACDHFILDNFCEVKLEIGQSNTDTSRNKVISNCKKMGTSTLASVEQALNGWLKPKVFAESWDNVGLLMGSGRSTKEEKSITNILLCNDLTTKVVKEAISSKSDLVIAYHPPIFSPLKAVAYGSWKEEIVAKCLAHDIAVYSPHTTLDCVIGGINDKIMESIRSIQPEGSTLEAITPAFLGKSPTGIEYRSVAKNISALYSAIPLNDISDITVAFDVSNIVTGHKDSATLKIYSSKDADEGRLEEIEDIAKSLNIPEFMESTPAGPAALGAGRILRFKTPVKIGDVVENLRVCTGVRNIKLAEGNKPEILSVALCVGSGASILKGLNVDAVITGEMTHHDVLDCLEAQQSVILCGHADSERHYLPALAEIVKIITQCENVCVSSAEQSLFRFV
;
A
#
# COMPACT_ATOMS: atom_id res chain seq x y z
N MET A 1 -42.46 65.87 -27.44
CA MET A 1 -42.03 66.07 -28.83
C MET A 1 -40.61 65.57 -28.94
N ASP A 2 -40.45 64.41 -29.57
CA ASP A 2 -39.58 64.21 -30.72
C ASP A 2 -38.15 64.77 -30.70
N LEU A 3 -37.23 63.80 -30.68
CA LEU A 3 -36.32 63.47 -31.78
C LEU A 3 -35.02 64.26 -32.01
N TYR A 4 -34.05 63.44 -32.43
CA TYR A 4 -32.87 63.69 -33.26
C TYR A 4 -31.60 64.25 -32.61
N GLY A 5 -30.59 63.36 -32.52
CA GLY A 5 -29.60 63.41 -33.59
C GLY A 5 -28.14 63.58 -33.18
N MET A 6 -27.48 62.43 -32.99
CA MET A 6 -26.15 62.08 -33.52
C MET A 6 -24.86 62.78 -33.02
N GLU A 7 -24.09 61.93 -32.32
CA GLU A 7 -22.76 61.43 -32.72
C GLU A 7 -21.45 62.02 -32.15
N THR A 8 -20.85 61.17 -31.31
CA THR A 8 -19.44 60.72 -31.26
C THR A 8 -18.37 61.70 -30.77
N LYS A 9 -17.32 61.32 -30.03
CA LYS A 9 -16.89 60.12 -29.28
C LYS A 9 -15.63 60.55 -28.51
N LEU A 10 -15.29 59.74 -27.49
CA LEU A 10 -13.96 59.40 -26.94
C LEU A 10 -13.60 59.89 -25.52
N PHE A 11 -13.66 58.88 -24.63
CA PHE A 11 -12.75 58.51 -23.52
C PHE A 11 -12.68 59.39 -22.27
N GLN A 12 -13.25 58.85 -21.18
CA GLN A 12 -12.53 58.62 -19.92
C GLN A 12 -13.24 57.54 -19.07
N GLY A 13 -12.48 56.84 -18.24
CA GLY A 13 -12.75 55.47 -17.81
C GLY A 13 -13.84 55.31 -16.75
N ILE A 14 -14.45 54.12 -16.73
CA ILE A 14 -15.31 53.62 -15.65
C ILE A 14 -15.12 52.10 -15.54
N ILE A 15 -14.67 51.68 -14.35
CA ILE A 15 -14.98 50.45 -13.59
C ILE A 15 -15.34 49.21 -14.42
N ILE A 16 -14.44 48.21 -14.41
CA ILE A 16 -14.73 46.85 -14.92
C ILE A 16 -15.59 46.13 -13.86
N PRO A 17 -16.85 45.75 -14.14
CA PRO A 17 -17.59 44.87 -13.25
C PRO A 17 -16.99 43.46 -13.29
N LYS A 18 -16.88 42.83 -12.11
CA LYS A 18 -16.55 41.40 -11.98
C LYS A 18 -17.50 40.61 -12.87
N ALA A 19 -16.94 39.85 -13.83
CA ALA A 19 -17.70 38.86 -14.56
C ALA A 19 -18.30 37.86 -13.57
N GLU A 20 -19.63 37.79 -13.52
CA GLU A 20 -20.35 36.73 -12.83
C GLU A 20 -19.88 35.37 -13.38
N LYS A 21 -19.58 34.44 -12.48
CA LYS A 21 -19.29 33.05 -12.85
C LYS A 21 -20.52 32.47 -13.57
N PRO A 22 -20.38 31.79 -14.72
CA PRO A 22 -21.52 31.16 -15.36
C PRO A 22 -22.11 30.09 -14.45
N LEU A 23 -23.44 30.10 -14.36
CA LEU A 23 -24.27 29.09 -13.71
C LEU A 23 -23.94 27.68 -14.25
N ARG A 24 -24.09 26.67 -13.37
CA ARG A 24 -23.91 25.23 -13.64
C ARG A 24 -24.46 24.84 -15.03
N HIS A 25 -23.59 24.35 -15.91
CA HIS A 25 -23.94 23.91 -17.27
C HIS A 25 -24.99 22.79 -17.25
N SER A 26 -26.23 23.10 -17.64
CA SER A 26 -27.21 22.12 -18.10
C SER A 26 -27.11 22.03 -19.63
N TYR A 27 -26.38 21.05 -20.16
CA TYR A 27 -26.43 20.70 -21.59
C TYR A 27 -27.61 19.74 -21.83
N SER A 28 -28.26 19.83 -22.99
CA SER A 28 -29.34 18.92 -23.34
C SER A 28 -28.81 17.55 -23.80
N ARG A 29 -29.69 16.52 -23.81
CA ARG A 29 -29.33 15.23 -24.40
C ARG A 29 -28.99 15.34 -25.89
N GLU A 30 -29.59 16.29 -26.60
CA GLU A 30 -29.33 16.54 -28.01
C GLU A 30 -27.94 17.18 -28.20
N ASP A 31 -27.53 18.08 -27.32
CA ASP A 31 -26.19 18.68 -27.33
C ASP A 31 -25.11 17.61 -27.10
N LEU A 32 -25.32 16.70 -26.15
CA LEU A 32 -24.41 15.58 -25.91
C LEU A 32 -24.31 14.67 -27.13
N LYS A 33 -25.44 14.33 -27.75
CA LYS A 33 -25.49 13.48 -28.95
C LYS A 33 -24.74 14.12 -30.12
N ASN A 34 -24.99 15.41 -30.38
CA ASN A 34 -24.33 16.15 -31.46
C ASN A 34 -22.83 16.34 -31.21
N ALA A 35 -22.43 16.60 -29.96
CA ALA A 35 -21.03 16.71 -29.57
C ALA A 35 -20.27 15.39 -29.76
N VAL A 36 -20.86 14.25 -29.35
CA VAL A 36 -20.26 12.93 -29.51
C VAL A 36 -20.17 12.55 -31.00
N ASP A 37 -21.23 12.77 -31.79
CA ASP A 37 -21.24 12.45 -33.23
C ASP A 37 -20.22 13.29 -34.03
N ALA A 38 -20.10 14.59 -33.74
CA ALA A 38 -19.13 15.46 -34.40
C ALA A 38 -17.67 15.03 -34.11
N VAL A 39 -17.38 14.59 -32.88
CA VAL A 39 -16.05 14.08 -32.51
C VAL A 39 -15.81 12.68 -33.09
N LYS A 40 -16.81 11.79 -33.04
CA LYS A 40 -16.74 10.42 -33.57
C LYS A 40 -16.51 10.39 -35.08
N THR A 41 -17.17 11.27 -35.83
CA THR A 41 -17.03 11.41 -37.29
C THR A 41 -15.80 12.22 -37.70
N GLY A 42 -15.02 12.74 -36.75
CA GLY A 42 -13.81 13.52 -37.01
C GLY A 42 -14.05 14.93 -37.54
N ARG A 43 -15.31 15.41 -37.52
CA ARG A 43 -15.68 16.79 -37.92
C ARG A 43 -15.12 17.84 -36.97
N MET A 44 -14.93 17.50 -35.70
CA MET A 44 -14.42 18.43 -34.68
C MET A 44 -13.49 17.72 -33.68
N LYS A 45 -12.58 18.48 -33.06
CA LYS A 45 -11.80 18.00 -31.90
C LYS A 45 -12.63 18.14 -30.61
N GLN A 46 -12.36 17.32 -29.60
CA GLN A 46 -13.08 17.39 -28.31
C GLN A 46 -13.10 18.79 -27.65
N ARG A 47 -11.98 19.52 -27.69
CA ARG A 47 -11.89 20.90 -27.15
C ARG A 47 -12.71 21.93 -27.92
N GLU A 48 -13.07 21.60 -29.16
CA GLU A 48 -13.90 22.42 -30.03
C GLU A 48 -15.37 22.08 -29.80
N ALA A 49 -15.71 20.79 -29.73
CA ALA A 49 -17.04 20.32 -29.36
C ALA A 49 -17.51 20.82 -27.99
N GLU A 50 -16.62 20.87 -26.99
CA GLU A 50 -16.92 21.44 -25.66
C GLU A 50 -17.34 22.92 -25.74
N ARG A 51 -16.67 23.70 -26.59
CA ARG A 51 -16.99 25.12 -26.78
C ARG A 51 -18.26 25.34 -27.59
N VAL A 52 -18.52 24.48 -28.57
CA VAL A 52 -19.67 24.61 -29.49
C VAL A 52 -20.96 24.13 -28.84
N PHE A 53 -20.93 23.00 -28.12
CA PHE A 53 -22.13 22.36 -27.57
C PHE A 53 -22.31 22.57 -26.06
N GLY A 54 -21.34 23.22 -25.38
CA GLY A 54 -21.40 23.43 -23.93
C GLY A 54 -21.33 22.14 -23.10
N VAL A 55 -20.96 21.02 -23.72
CA VAL A 55 -20.84 19.70 -23.07
C VAL A 55 -19.41 19.54 -22.56
N PRO A 56 -19.20 19.24 -21.26
CA PRO A 56 -17.86 19.05 -20.71
C PRO A 56 -17.07 17.99 -21.46
N ARG A 57 -15.80 18.28 -21.73
CA ARG A 57 -14.94 17.38 -22.51
C ARG A 57 -14.83 15.97 -21.91
N ARG A 58 -14.87 15.85 -20.59
CA ARG A 58 -14.88 14.56 -19.88
C ARG A 58 -16.14 13.75 -20.25
N THR A 59 -17.31 14.37 -20.24
CA THR A 59 -18.58 13.74 -20.62
C THR A 59 -18.57 13.26 -22.07
N ILE A 60 -18.01 14.05 -23.01
CA ILE A 60 -17.86 13.62 -24.41
C ILE A 60 -16.91 12.41 -24.51
N PHE A 61 -15.78 12.43 -23.78
CA PHE A 61 -14.81 11.33 -23.77
C PHE A 61 -15.39 10.03 -23.20
N ASP A 62 -16.11 10.11 -22.08
CA ASP A 62 -16.70 8.93 -21.43
C ASP A 62 -17.77 8.26 -22.32
N ASN A 63 -18.53 9.05 -23.09
CA ASN A 63 -19.51 8.53 -24.05
C ASN A 63 -18.87 7.94 -25.30
N LEU A 64 -17.73 8.46 -25.77
CA LEU A 64 -16.96 7.85 -26.85
C LEU A 64 -16.31 6.52 -26.44
N SER A 65 -15.94 6.39 -25.15
CA SER A 65 -15.25 5.22 -24.60
C SER A 65 -16.19 4.03 -24.34
N ARG A 66 -17.50 4.27 -24.34
CA ARG A 66 -18.55 3.27 -24.15
C ARG A 66 -19.08 2.68 -25.46
N ASP A 67 -18.55 3.09 -26.61
CA ASP A 67 -18.98 2.61 -27.92
C ASP A 67 -18.18 1.37 -28.35
N PRO A 68 -18.80 0.18 -28.48
CA PRO A 68 -18.12 -1.06 -28.84
C PRO A 68 -17.39 -1.01 -30.20
N LEU A 69 -17.79 -0.11 -31.11
CA LEU A 69 -17.23 -0.01 -32.46
C LEU A 69 -15.89 0.75 -32.53
N LEU A 70 -15.51 1.49 -31.49
CA LEU A 70 -14.22 2.19 -31.40
C LEU A 70 -13.06 1.26 -30.98
N LEU A 71 -13.35 0.05 -30.50
CA LEU A 71 -12.37 -1.00 -30.22
C LEU A 71 -11.90 -1.77 -31.47
N LEU A 72 -12.61 -1.66 -32.61
CA LEU A 72 -12.40 -2.49 -33.79
C LEU A 72 -11.83 -1.75 -35.02
N THR A 73 -11.65 -0.43 -34.97
CA THR A 73 -11.12 0.34 -36.12
C THR A 73 -9.88 1.16 -35.76
N GLY A 74 -8.83 0.46 -35.34
CA GLY A 74 -7.48 1.02 -35.20
C GLY A 74 -6.87 1.42 -36.54
N LYS A 75 -7.15 2.63 -37.02
CA LYS A 75 -6.29 3.34 -37.99
C LYS A 75 -5.97 4.73 -37.46
N ARG A 76 -4.96 4.82 -36.58
CA ARG A 76 -4.25 6.08 -36.34
C ARG A 76 -3.06 6.18 -37.30
N LYS A 77 -3.19 7.08 -38.27
CA LYS A 77 -2.12 7.54 -39.15
C LYS A 77 -0.91 7.98 -38.31
N THR A 78 0.23 7.34 -38.59
CA THR A 78 1.55 7.73 -38.08
C THR A 78 1.92 9.11 -38.62
N ARG A 79 2.24 10.04 -37.72
CA ARG A 79 2.86 11.32 -38.09
C ARG A 79 4.38 11.16 -37.95
N ARG A 80 5.04 10.82 -39.05
CA ARG A 80 6.50 10.97 -39.22
C ARG A 80 6.85 12.45 -38.97
N LYS A 81 7.68 12.73 -37.96
CA LYS A 81 8.50 13.94 -37.95
C LYS A 81 9.83 13.57 -38.61
N LYS A 82 10.09 14.17 -39.77
CA LYS A 82 11.44 14.31 -40.32
C LYS A 82 12.22 15.25 -39.40
N SER A 83 13.40 14.83 -38.98
CA SER A 83 14.51 15.72 -38.63
C SER A 83 15.65 15.34 -39.55
N GLU A 84 15.74 16.02 -40.68
CA GLU A 84 16.95 16.14 -41.48
C GLU A 84 17.91 17.08 -40.71
N GLY A 85 19.19 16.73 -40.70
CA GLY A 85 20.15 17.19 -39.72
C GLY A 85 20.83 18.51 -40.01
N GLN A 86 21.80 18.82 -39.15
CA GLN A 86 23.00 19.57 -39.50
C GLN A 86 24.13 19.09 -38.59
N GLU A 87 25.05 18.36 -39.19
CA GLU A 87 26.41 18.17 -38.71
C GLU A 87 27.13 19.51 -38.76
N GLN A 88 27.82 19.86 -37.67
CA GLN A 88 29.04 20.66 -37.75
C GLN A 88 30.07 20.05 -36.82
N ASP A 89 31.03 19.36 -37.45
CA ASP A 89 32.34 19.06 -36.90
C ASP A 89 33.07 20.35 -36.52
N GLN A 90 33.59 20.41 -35.30
CA GLN A 90 34.79 21.19 -35.01
C GLN A 90 35.70 20.41 -34.06
N HIS A 91 36.88 20.07 -34.61
CA HIS A 91 38.12 19.73 -33.92
C HIS A 91 38.33 20.55 -32.64
N PHE A 92 38.83 19.93 -31.57
CA PHE A 92 39.98 20.49 -30.85
C PHE A 92 40.77 19.40 -30.09
N GLN A 93 42.07 19.65 -29.99
CA GLN A 93 43.17 18.72 -29.81
C GLN A 93 43.40 18.26 -28.37
N SER A 94 43.98 17.06 -28.27
CA SER A 94 44.70 16.51 -27.13
C SER A 94 45.89 17.39 -26.70
N PHE A 95 46.08 17.56 -25.39
CA PHE A 95 47.38 17.92 -24.81
C PHE A 95 47.63 17.09 -23.54
N ASP A 96 48.61 16.19 -23.65
CA ASP A 96 49.40 15.69 -22.52
C ASP A 96 50.50 16.70 -22.19
N SER A 97 50.85 16.85 -20.91
CA SER A 97 52.25 16.91 -20.45
C SER A 97 52.38 16.99 -18.92
N ASN A 98 53.06 15.98 -18.37
CA ASN A 98 54.15 16.03 -17.39
C ASN A 98 54.09 17.00 -16.19
N GLY A 99 53.86 16.40 -15.02
CA GLY A 99 54.90 16.13 -14.01
C GLY A 99 55.66 17.32 -13.40
N ASP A 100 55.55 17.45 -12.08
CA ASP A 100 56.73 17.78 -11.27
C ASP A 100 56.66 17.16 -9.86
N GLN A 101 57.83 16.74 -9.41
CA GLN A 101 58.11 16.05 -8.15
C GLN A 101 58.41 17.07 -7.04
N ASN A 102 58.00 16.80 -5.80
CA ASN A 102 58.91 16.66 -4.64
C ASN A 102 58.22 16.80 -3.27
N SER A 103 58.66 15.92 -2.36
CA SER A 103 58.73 16.03 -0.90
C SER A 103 57.78 15.15 -0.05
N GLU A 104 58.24 13.92 0.18
CA GLU A 104 58.08 13.15 1.43
C GLU A 104 59.07 13.66 2.52
N PRO A 105 59.10 13.16 3.78
CA PRO A 105 58.13 12.34 4.54
C PRO A 105 57.97 12.79 6.02
N TRP A 106 56.86 12.47 6.71
CA TRP A 106 56.90 12.17 8.16
C TRP A 106 55.92 11.04 8.51
N ASN A 107 56.48 9.86 8.74
CA ASN A 107 55.87 8.70 9.38
C ASN A 107 55.43 9.04 10.82
N LYS A 108 54.15 8.83 11.14
CA LYS A 108 53.74 8.36 12.48
C LYS A 108 52.59 7.36 12.36
N LYS A 109 52.91 6.13 12.79
CA LYS A 109 52.02 5.00 13.02
C LYS A 109 50.79 5.41 13.83
N LEU A 110 49.61 5.15 13.31
CA LEU A 110 48.45 4.70 14.09
C LEU A 110 47.84 3.52 13.33
N LYS A 111 47.96 2.33 13.93
CA LYS A 111 47.25 1.13 13.48
C LYS A 111 45.76 1.42 13.58
N MET A 112 45.07 1.55 12.46
CA MET A 112 43.62 1.44 12.43
C MET A 112 43.27 -0.05 12.53
N SER A 113 42.63 -0.42 13.64
CA SER A 113 41.87 -1.66 13.75
C SER A 113 40.76 -1.69 12.69
N PRO A 114 40.41 -2.85 12.11
CA PRO A 114 39.24 -2.94 11.23
C PRO A 114 38.00 -2.55 12.04
N THR A 115 37.22 -1.61 11.52
CA THR A 115 35.84 -1.39 11.97
C THR A 115 35.05 -2.67 11.74
N PRO A 116 34.33 -3.21 12.75
CA PRO A 116 33.51 -4.38 12.54
C PRO A 116 32.32 -4.03 11.63
N ASP A 117 32.09 -4.89 10.64
CA ASP A 117 30.95 -4.83 9.74
C ASP A 117 29.68 -5.23 10.52
N LEU A 118 28.98 -4.23 11.06
CA LEU A 118 27.84 -4.40 11.98
C LEU A 118 26.49 -4.68 11.28
N ASN A 119 26.48 -4.93 9.96
CA ASN A 119 25.25 -5.31 9.26
C ASN A 119 24.84 -6.78 9.50
N THR A 120 25.68 -7.58 10.16
CA THR A 120 25.43 -9.02 10.41
C THR A 120 24.88 -9.33 11.81
N GLU A 121 24.84 -8.36 12.73
CA GLU A 121 24.37 -8.58 14.12
C GLU A 121 22.87 -8.32 14.33
N TYR A 122 22.16 -7.75 13.36
CA TYR A 122 20.70 -7.55 13.47
C TYR A 122 19.86 -8.75 12.98
N TYR A 123 20.45 -9.68 12.21
CA TYR A 123 19.75 -10.84 11.65
C TYR A 123 20.06 -12.18 12.35
N ASN A 124 21.01 -12.23 13.30
CA ASN A 124 21.51 -13.50 13.87
C ASN A 124 21.16 -13.73 15.36
N ALA A 125 20.21 -13.00 15.94
CA ALA A 125 19.80 -13.21 17.33
C ALA A 125 18.69 -14.27 17.53
N CYS A 126 18.30 -15.03 16.50
CA CYS A 126 17.19 -15.99 16.59
C CYS A 126 17.53 -17.45 16.22
N ASP A 127 18.79 -17.79 15.95
CA ASP A 127 19.15 -19.16 15.61
C ASP A 127 20.16 -19.72 16.62
N HIS A 128 19.64 -20.30 17.71
CA HIS A 128 20.25 -21.45 18.39
C HIS A 128 19.32 -21.90 19.52
N PHE A 129 18.53 -22.97 19.32
CA PHE A 129 18.50 -24.12 20.23
C PHE A 129 17.72 -25.29 19.60
N ILE A 130 18.27 -26.48 19.81
CA ILE A 130 18.04 -27.75 19.12
C ILE A 130 16.79 -28.49 19.64
N LEU A 131 16.18 -29.22 18.70
CA LEU A 131 15.38 -30.47 18.80
C LEU A 131 15.22 -31.12 20.19
N ASP A 132 13.98 -31.41 20.56
CA ASP A 132 13.44 -32.75 20.86
C ASP A 132 12.23 -32.68 21.82
N ASN A 133 11.09 -33.21 21.37
CA ASN A 133 10.20 -34.15 22.06
C ASN A 133 8.73 -34.00 21.59
N PHE A 134 8.31 -34.94 20.75
CA PHE A 134 6.90 -35.23 20.48
C PHE A 134 6.28 -35.91 21.71
N CYS A 135 5.17 -35.37 22.21
CA CYS A 135 4.26 -36.11 23.08
C CYS A 135 2.88 -36.20 22.39
N GLU A 136 2.52 -37.42 22.00
CA GLU A 136 1.18 -37.78 21.53
C GLU A 136 0.14 -37.54 22.64
N VAL A 137 -0.92 -36.78 22.34
CA VAL A 137 -2.14 -36.75 23.15
C VAL A 137 -3.24 -37.48 22.38
N LYS A 138 -3.62 -38.66 22.88
CA LYS A 138 -4.80 -39.41 22.40
C LYS A 138 -6.07 -38.74 22.93
N LEU A 139 -6.97 -38.37 22.01
CA LEU A 139 -8.33 -37.94 22.31
C LEU A 139 -9.27 -39.15 22.24
N GLU A 140 -9.95 -39.46 23.34
CA GLU A 140 -11.10 -40.37 23.36
C GLU A 140 -12.36 -39.62 22.92
N ILE A 141 -13.08 -40.17 21.94
CA ILE A 141 -14.30 -39.59 21.38
C ILE A 141 -15.50 -40.29 22.02
N GLY A 142 -16.26 -39.56 22.84
CA GLY A 142 -17.62 -39.91 23.22
C GLY A 142 -18.60 -39.51 22.11
N GLN A 143 -19.42 -40.46 21.65
CA GLN A 143 -20.43 -40.24 20.61
C GLN A 143 -21.71 -39.63 21.19
N SER A 144 -22.19 -38.53 20.59
CA SER A 144 -23.63 -38.28 20.46
C SER A 144 -23.92 -37.52 19.16
N ASN A 145 -24.94 -38.02 18.45
CA ASN A 145 -25.40 -37.53 17.16
C ASN A 145 -26.28 -36.29 17.33
N THR A 146 -25.88 -35.16 16.72
CA THR A 146 -26.72 -34.31 15.87
C THR A 146 -25.85 -33.26 15.17
N ASP A 147 -26.25 -32.91 13.94
CA ASP A 147 -25.93 -31.66 13.22
C ASP A 147 -25.07 -31.79 11.95
N THR A 148 -25.77 -31.76 10.80
CA THR A 148 -25.23 -31.68 9.43
C THR A 148 -24.36 -30.44 9.19
N SER A 149 -24.53 -29.37 10.00
CA SER A 149 -23.73 -28.14 9.97
C SER A 149 -22.34 -28.36 10.58
N ARG A 150 -22.30 -29.06 11.73
CA ARG A 150 -21.06 -29.53 12.37
C ARG A 150 -20.23 -30.41 11.45
N ASN A 151 -20.87 -31.33 10.73
CA ASN A 151 -20.15 -32.25 9.84
C ASN A 151 -19.50 -31.53 8.66
N LYS A 152 -20.06 -30.40 8.18
CA LYS A 152 -19.46 -29.60 7.11
C LYS A 152 -18.22 -28.84 7.61
N VAL A 153 -18.31 -28.21 8.79
CA VAL A 153 -17.20 -27.49 9.45
C VAL A 153 -16.07 -28.44 9.86
N ILE A 154 -16.40 -29.59 10.45
CA ILE A 154 -15.42 -30.60 10.90
C ILE A 154 -14.75 -31.31 9.72
N SER A 155 -15.43 -31.48 8.58
CA SER A 155 -14.82 -32.06 7.37
C SER A 155 -13.72 -31.19 6.76
N ASN A 156 -13.78 -29.86 6.94
CA ASN A 156 -12.74 -28.93 6.49
C ASN A 156 -11.53 -28.87 7.43
N CYS A 157 -11.66 -29.26 8.71
CA CYS A 157 -10.55 -29.25 9.68
C CYS A 157 -9.72 -30.56 9.69
N LYS A 158 -10.10 -31.59 8.93
CA LYS A 158 -9.44 -32.90 8.92
C LYS A 158 -8.63 -33.15 7.65
N LYS A 159 -7.57 -32.36 7.48
CA LYS A 159 -6.27 -32.69 6.87
C LYS A 159 -5.47 -31.39 6.87
N MET A 160 -4.25 -31.39 7.43
CA MET A 160 -3.27 -30.35 7.08
C MET A 160 -2.92 -30.56 5.61
N GLY A 161 -3.77 -30.01 4.74
CA GLY A 161 -3.56 -30.02 3.31
C GLY A 161 -2.42 -29.07 2.98
N THR A 162 -1.62 -29.42 1.98
CA THR A 162 -0.63 -28.51 1.39
C THR A 162 -1.32 -27.20 1.00
N SER A 163 -0.86 -26.06 1.53
CA SER A 163 -1.34 -24.75 1.07
C SER A 163 -1.12 -24.65 -0.44
N THR A 164 -2.14 -24.24 -1.17
CA THR A 164 -2.09 -24.10 -2.63
C THR A 164 -2.10 -22.64 -3.02
N LEU A 165 -1.71 -22.32 -4.26
CA LEU A 165 -1.68 -20.93 -4.70
C LEU A 165 -3.07 -20.28 -4.62
N ALA A 166 -4.16 -20.99 -4.95
CA ALA A 166 -5.49 -20.40 -4.84
C ALA A 166 -5.94 -20.27 -3.38
N SER A 167 -5.62 -21.22 -2.49
CA SER A 167 -5.96 -21.09 -1.07
C SER A 167 -5.20 -19.93 -0.41
N VAL A 168 -3.92 -19.76 -0.76
CA VAL A 168 -3.09 -18.64 -0.31
C VAL A 168 -3.60 -17.30 -0.85
N GLU A 169 -3.90 -17.23 -2.15
CA GLU A 169 -4.48 -16.02 -2.76
C GLU A 169 -5.84 -15.68 -2.13
N GLN A 170 -6.69 -16.68 -1.89
CA GLN A 170 -8.00 -16.51 -1.25
C GLN A 170 -7.86 -16.00 0.19
N ALA A 171 -6.91 -16.54 0.95
CA ALA A 171 -6.63 -16.08 2.30
C ALA A 171 -6.11 -14.63 2.31
N LEU A 172 -5.16 -14.28 1.43
CA LEU A 172 -4.65 -12.92 1.32
C LEU A 172 -5.76 -11.93 0.91
N ASN A 173 -6.55 -12.27 -0.10
CA ASN A 173 -7.62 -11.41 -0.60
C ASN A 173 -8.78 -11.23 0.40
N GLY A 174 -9.02 -12.21 1.28
CA GLY A 174 -10.01 -12.10 2.35
C GLY A 174 -9.68 -10.98 3.34
N TRP A 175 -8.40 -10.85 3.70
CA TRP A 175 -7.90 -9.80 4.59
C TRP A 175 -7.70 -8.46 3.84
N LEU A 176 -7.01 -8.49 2.71
CA LEU A 176 -6.58 -7.29 1.97
C LEU A 176 -7.69 -6.66 1.13
N LYS A 177 -8.78 -7.38 0.84
CA LYS A 177 -9.94 -6.91 0.08
C LYS A 177 -9.57 -5.99 -1.10
N PRO A 178 -8.80 -6.48 -2.09
CA PRO A 178 -8.29 -5.63 -3.17
C PRO A 178 -9.39 -4.91 -3.98
N LYS A 179 -10.60 -5.47 -4.06
CA LYS A 179 -11.74 -4.81 -4.72
C LYS A 179 -12.27 -3.58 -3.98
N VAL A 180 -11.95 -3.44 -2.70
CA VAL A 180 -12.45 -2.38 -1.81
C VAL A 180 -11.34 -1.37 -1.51
N PHE A 181 -10.13 -1.86 -1.23
CA PHE A 181 -9.03 -1.04 -0.71
C PHE A 181 -7.98 -0.64 -1.75
N ALA A 182 -7.93 -1.31 -2.90
CA ALA A 182 -6.93 -0.94 -3.90
C ALA A 182 -7.31 0.39 -4.54
N GLU A 183 -6.31 1.25 -4.71
CA GLU A 183 -6.46 2.45 -5.50
C GLU A 183 -6.78 2.12 -6.96
N SER A 184 -7.58 2.97 -7.61
CA SER A 184 -8.07 2.71 -8.98
C SER A 184 -6.97 2.61 -10.04
N TRP A 185 -5.78 3.14 -9.74
CA TRP A 185 -4.60 3.10 -10.60
C TRP A 185 -3.63 1.97 -10.26
N ASP A 186 -3.87 1.26 -9.16
CA ASP A 186 -2.94 0.29 -8.61
C ASP A 186 -3.03 -1.09 -9.30
N ASN A 187 -2.00 -1.90 -9.14
CA ASN A 187 -1.94 -3.27 -9.64
C ASN A 187 -1.58 -4.25 -8.52
N VAL A 188 -2.59 -4.69 -7.78
CA VAL A 188 -2.47 -5.57 -6.62
C VAL A 188 -2.97 -6.99 -6.90
N GLY A 189 -2.73 -7.89 -5.96
CA GLY A 189 -3.12 -9.30 -6.05
C GLY A 189 -2.04 -10.17 -6.69
N LEU A 190 -2.44 -11.32 -7.22
CA LEU A 190 -1.54 -12.22 -7.95
C LEU A 190 -1.19 -11.63 -9.33
N LEU A 191 0.06 -11.24 -9.52
CA LEU A 191 0.53 -10.55 -10.74
C LEU A 191 1.13 -11.51 -11.77
N MET A 192 1.76 -12.59 -11.31
CA MET A 192 2.37 -13.62 -12.17
C MET A 192 2.51 -14.95 -11.43
N GLY A 193 2.55 -16.05 -12.18
CA GLY A 193 2.70 -17.41 -11.67
C GLY A 193 2.02 -18.43 -12.59
N SER A 194 2.49 -19.67 -12.59
CA SER A 194 1.97 -20.72 -13.49
C SER A 194 0.65 -21.35 -13.00
N GLY A 195 0.31 -21.18 -11.72
CA GLY A 195 -0.68 -21.98 -11.00
C GLY A 195 -2.16 -21.80 -11.40
N ARG A 196 -2.46 -21.03 -12.45
CA ARG A 196 -3.81 -20.94 -13.03
C ARG A 196 -3.99 -21.76 -14.32
N SER A 197 -2.91 -22.32 -14.87
CA SER A 197 -2.91 -22.95 -16.21
C SER A 197 -2.75 -24.47 -16.20
N THR A 198 -2.47 -25.11 -15.06
CA THR A 198 -2.20 -26.55 -14.95
C THR A 198 -3.41 -27.32 -14.39
N LYS A 199 -3.57 -28.59 -14.79
CA LYS A 199 -4.61 -29.51 -14.23
C LYS A 199 -4.44 -29.76 -12.73
N GLU A 200 -3.25 -29.48 -12.19
CA GLU A 200 -2.90 -29.62 -10.76
C GLU A 200 -2.57 -28.24 -10.21
N GLU A 201 -3.06 -27.96 -9.00
CA GLU A 201 -2.87 -26.68 -8.33
C GLU A 201 -1.46 -26.57 -7.74
N LYS A 202 -0.80 -25.42 -7.93
CA LYS A 202 0.55 -25.19 -7.41
C LYS A 202 0.55 -25.22 -5.88
N SER A 203 1.34 -26.10 -5.26
CA SER A 203 1.58 -26.08 -3.82
C SER A 203 2.52 -24.93 -3.45
N ILE A 204 2.23 -24.28 -2.32
CA ILE A 204 3.01 -23.19 -1.73
C ILE A 204 3.52 -23.67 -0.37
N THR A 205 4.81 -23.91 -0.28
CA THR A 205 5.49 -24.31 0.96
C THR A 205 6.43 -23.21 1.45
N ASN A 206 7.04 -22.45 0.53
CA ASN A 206 8.02 -21.42 0.84
C ASN A 206 7.56 -20.05 0.30
N ILE A 207 7.31 -19.10 1.20
CA ILE A 207 6.96 -17.71 0.86
C ILE A 207 8.11 -16.78 1.22
N LEU A 208 8.52 -15.93 0.27
CA LEU A 208 9.49 -14.85 0.52
C LEU A 208 8.80 -13.49 0.48
N LEU A 209 8.99 -12.67 1.51
CA LEU A 209 8.52 -11.30 1.58
C LEU A 209 9.63 -10.31 1.19
N CYS A 210 9.26 -9.27 0.45
CA CYS A 210 10.14 -8.13 0.18
C CYS A 210 9.31 -6.86 0.00
N ASN A 211 9.94 -5.69 0.15
CA ASN A 211 9.33 -4.45 -0.27
C ASN A 211 9.42 -4.31 -1.79
N ASP A 212 10.63 -4.44 -2.33
CA ASP A 212 10.99 -4.30 -3.74
C ASP A 212 11.55 -5.61 -4.29
N LEU A 213 10.85 -6.21 -5.25
CA LEU A 213 11.35 -7.39 -5.95
C LEU A 213 12.46 -7.00 -6.93
N THR A 214 13.71 -6.90 -6.45
CA THR A 214 14.89 -6.61 -7.29
C THR A 214 15.50 -7.89 -7.88
N THR A 215 16.44 -7.75 -8.82
CA THR A 215 17.16 -8.91 -9.38
C THR A 215 17.99 -9.67 -8.33
N LYS A 216 18.41 -9.03 -7.23
CA LYS A 216 19.06 -9.69 -6.09
C LYS A 216 18.06 -10.53 -5.31
N VAL A 217 16.87 -9.99 -5.03
CA VAL A 217 15.79 -10.70 -4.34
C VAL A 217 15.29 -11.89 -5.18
N VAL A 218 15.20 -11.75 -6.51
CA VAL A 218 14.88 -12.90 -7.39
C VAL A 218 15.93 -14.00 -7.30
N LYS A 219 17.23 -13.65 -7.24
CA LYS A 219 18.29 -14.66 -7.04
C LYS A 219 18.16 -15.37 -5.69
N GLU A 220 17.84 -14.62 -4.64
CA GLU A 220 17.55 -15.18 -3.32
C GLU A 220 16.37 -16.15 -3.38
N ALA A 221 15.23 -15.73 -3.95
CA ALA A 221 14.02 -16.54 -4.10
C ALA A 221 14.28 -17.86 -4.86
N ILE A 222 15.08 -17.82 -5.93
CA ILE A 222 15.47 -19.03 -6.66
C ILE A 222 16.34 -19.93 -5.78
N SER A 223 17.32 -19.36 -5.07
CA SER A 223 18.25 -20.11 -4.23
C SER A 223 17.57 -20.76 -3.01
N SER A 224 16.60 -20.06 -2.42
CA SER A 224 15.80 -20.53 -1.29
C SER A 224 14.62 -21.41 -1.71
N LYS A 225 14.42 -21.61 -3.02
CA LYS A 225 13.31 -22.38 -3.60
C LYS A 225 11.94 -21.86 -3.15
N SER A 226 11.78 -20.54 -3.19
CA SER A 226 10.50 -19.89 -2.92
C SER A 226 9.47 -20.27 -3.97
N ASP A 227 8.26 -20.65 -3.55
CA ASP A 227 7.13 -20.93 -4.43
C ASP A 227 6.34 -19.65 -4.75
N LEU A 228 6.33 -18.72 -3.80
CA LEU A 228 5.63 -17.44 -3.87
C LEU A 228 6.52 -16.34 -3.29
N VAL A 229 6.56 -15.22 -3.99
CA VAL A 229 7.06 -13.95 -3.45
C VAL A 229 5.88 -13.03 -3.19
N ILE A 230 5.80 -12.45 -2.00
CA ILE A 230 4.90 -11.33 -1.71
C ILE A 230 5.75 -10.06 -1.71
N ALA A 231 5.58 -9.25 -2.75
CA ALA A 231 6.31 -7.99 -2.93
C ALA A 231 5.38 -6.81 -2.64
N TYR A 232 5.70 -6.00 -1.62
CA TYR A 232 4.90 -4.83 -1.24
C TYR A 232 4.67 -3.93 -2.46
N HIS A 233 5.73 -3.56 -3.18
CA HIS A 233 5.64 -2.85 -4.44
C HIS A 233 5.42 -3.80 -5.62
N PRO A 234 4.46 -3.50 -6.50
CA PRO A 234 4.16 -4.35 -7.64
C PRO A 234 5.28 -4.28 -8.70
N PRO A 235 5.99 -5.39 -8.99
CA PRO A 235 7.02 -5.41 -10.03
C PRO A 235 6.47 -5.09 -11.42
N ILE A 236 5.20 -5.46 -11.67
CA ILE A 236 4.42 -5.07 -12.84
C ILE A 236 3.53 -3.89 -12.46
N PHE A 237 4.10 -2.69 -12.33
CA PHE A 237 3.31 -1.50 -12.02
C PHE A 237 2.56 -0.93 -13.24
N SER A 238 3.16 -1.07 -14.43
CA SER A 238 2.56 -0.66 -15.70
C SER A 238 2.51 -1.85 -16.65
N PRO A 239 1.50 -1.94 -17.54
CA PRO A 239 1.40 -3.04 -18.48
C PRO A 239 2.67 -3.22 -19.32
N LEU A 240 3.24 -4.42 -19.29
CA LEU A 240 4.39 -4.79 -20.11
C LEU A 240 3.92 -5.05 -21.55
N LYS A 241 4.60 -4.43 -22.51
CA LYS A 241 4.32 -4.67 -23.94
C LYS A 241 5.02 -5.91 -24.48
N ALA A 242 6.10 -6.34 -23.82
CA ALA A 242 6.90 -7.51 -24.14
C ALA A 242 7.60 -8.02 -22.88
N VAL A 243 7.97 -9.30 -22.88
CA VAL A 243 8.88 -9.91 -21.90
C VAL A 243 10.02 -10.53 -22.69
N ALA A 244 11.00 -9.71 -23.03
CA ALA A 244 12.11 -10.06 -23.91
C ALA A 244 13.46 -9.62 -23.33
N TYR A 245 13.56 -9.53 -22.01
CA TYR A 245 14.73 -9.04 -21.27
C TYR A 245 15.18 -7.62 -21.69
N GLY A 246 14.26 -6.78 -22.17
CA GLY A 246 14.54 -5.39 -22.55
C GLY A 246 14.77 -4.46 -21.36
N SER A 247 14.38 -4.89 -20.15
CA SER A 247 14.55 -4.15 -18.91
C SER A 247 14.70 -5.10 -17.72
N TRP A 248 15.20 -4.58 -16.59
CA TRP A 248 15.33 -5.35 -15.36
C TRP A 248 13.98 -5.85 -14.83
N LYS A 249 12.87 -5.13 -15.10
CA LYS A 249 11.50 -5.59 -14.76
C LYS A 249 11.07 -6.78 -15.62
N GLU A 250 11.38 -6.76 -16.91
CA GLU A 250 11.15 -7.92 -17.79
C GLU A 250 12.01 -9.12 -17.36
N GLU A 251 13.26 -8.89 -16.96
CA GLU A 251 14.14 -9.93 -16.43
C GLU A 251 13.55 -10.58 -15.17
N ILE A 252 13.03 -9.79 -14.22
CA ILE A 252 12.34 -10.30 -13.02
C ILE A 252 11.17 -11.20 -13.43
N VAL A 253 10.28 -10.71 -14.30
CA VAL A 253 9.10 -11.48 -14.73
C VAL A 253 9.53 -12.78 -15.43
N ALA A 254 10.49 -12.70 -16.35
CA ALA A 254 10.97 -13.87 -17.09
C ALA A 254 11.60 -14.91 -16.16
N LYS A 255 12.40 -14.49 -15.18
CA LYS A 255 13.03 -15.40 -14.21
C LYS A 255 12.03 -16.01 -13.25
N CYS A 256 11.11 -15.22 -12.70
CA CYS A 256 10.06 -15.75 -11.82
C CYS A 256 9.25 -16.83 -12.55
N LEU A 257 8.80 -16.57 -13.79
CA LEU A 257 8.05 -17.55 -14.57
C LEU A 257 8.88 -18.79 -14.94
N ALA A 258 10.15 -18.62 -15.33
CA ALA A 258 11.03 -19.74 -15.69
C ALA A 258 11.35 -20.66 -14.51
N HIS A 259 11.34 -20.14 -13.29
CA HIS A 259 11.58 -20.89 -12.05
C HIS A 259 10.29 -21.24 -11.30
N ASP A 260 9.13 -21.02 -11.93
CA ASP A 260 7.82 -21.25 -11.34
C ASP A 260 7.61 -20.56 -9.97
N ILE A 261 8.03 -19.30 -9.86
CA ILE A 261 7.85 -18.46 -8.68
C ILE A 261 6.64 -17.56 -8.94
N ALA A 262 5.58 -17.73 -8.15
CA ALA A 262 4.44 -16.82 -8.18
C ALA A 262 4.79 -15.49 -7.51
N VAL A 263 4.12 -14.40 -7.90
CA VAL A 263 4.29 -13.09 -7.26
C VAL A 263 2.94 -12.46 -6.96
N TYR A 264 2.72 -12.15 -5.68
CA TYR A 264 1.57 -11.41 -5.18
C TYR A 264 2.03 -10.02 -4.70
N SER A 265 1.22 -8.99 -4.89
CA SER A 265 1.50 -7.65 -4.38
C SER A 265 0.31 -7.06 -3.63
N PRO A 266 0.44 -6.71 -2.34
CA PRO A 266 -0.63 -6.10 -1.57
C PRO A 266 -0.69 -4.57 -1.76
N HIS A 267 0.46 -3.89 -1.84
CA HIS A 267 0.60 -2.45 -2.05
C HIS A 267 -0.46 -1.59 -1.31
N THR A 268 -1.24 -0.76 -2.01
CA THR A 268 -2.21 0.17 -1.39
C THR A 268 -3.27 -0.51 -0.53
N THR A 269 -3.55 -1.80 -0.75
CA THR A 269 -4.48 -2.53 0.12
C THR A 269 -3.92 -2.69 1.52
N LEU A 270 -2.62 -2.95 1.66
CA LEU A 270 -1.95 -3.07 2.96
C LEU A 270 -1.86 -1.72 3.68
N ASP A 271 -1.82 -0.63 2.93
CA ASP A 271 -1.86 0.73 3.48
C ASP A 271 -3.22 1.07 4.09
N CYS A 272 -4.27 0.41 3.62
CA CYS A 272 -5.64 0.68 3.99
C CYS A 272 -6.18 -0.18 5.12
N VAL A 273 -5.75 -1.44 5.23
CA VAL A 273 -6.29 -2.39 6.22
C VAL A 273 -6.01 -1.93 7.65
N ILE A 274 -6.92 -2.31 8.56
CA ILE A 274 -6.72 -2.13 9.99
C ILE A 274 -5.56 -3.05 10.45
N GLY A 275 -4.65 -2.51 11.23
CA GLY A 275 -3.41 -3.20 11.64
C GLY A 275 -2.37 -3.29 10.53
N GLY A 276 -2.61 -2.59 9.41
CA GLY A 276 -1.66 -2.40 8.34
C GLY A 276 -0.51 -1.48 8.73
N ILE A 277 0.29 -1.11 7.75
CA ILE A 277 1.54 -0.39 7.99
C ILE A 277 1.33 1.01 8.60
N ASN A 278 0.35 1.76 8.11
CA ASN A 278 0.04 3.10 8.65
C ASN A 278 -0.43 3.02 10.11
N ASP A 279 -1.21 1.98 10.47
CA ASP A 279 -1.63 1.75 11.85
C ASP A 279 -0.45 1.42 12.75
N LYS A 280 0.47 0.57 12.31
CA LYS A 280 1.60 0.15 13.14
C LYS A 280 2.46 1.34 13.58
N ILE A 281 2.76 2.25 12.66
CA ILE A 281 3.51 3.47 12.97
C ILE A 281 2.68 4.40 13.86
N MET A 282 1.41 4.62 13.54
CA MET A 282 0.59 5.59 14.26
C MET A 282 0.21 5.14 15.66
N GLU A 283 0.05 3.84 15.89
CA GLU A 283 -0.11 3.26 17.22
C GLU A 283 1.16 3.43 18.05
N SER A 284 2.34 3.30 17.43
CA SER A 284 3.61 3.62 18.11
C SER A 284 3.66 5.09 18.51
N ILE A 285 3.28 6.02 17.64
CA ILE A 285 3.24 7.45 17.97
C ILE A 285 2.17 7.73 19.03
N ARG A 286 1.00 7.10 18.92
CA ARG A 286 -0.09 7.21 19.91
C ARG A 286 0.35 6.74 21.29
N SER A 287 1.30 5.80 21.38
CA SER A 287 1.84 5.35 22.68
C SER A 287 2.51 6.47 23.51
N ILE A 288 2.90 7.59 22.89
CA ILE A 288 3.39 8.79 23.59
C ILE A 288 2.29 9.36 24.51
N GLN A 289 1.03 9.34 24.04
CA GLN A 289 -0.14 9.70 24.83
C GLN A 289 -1.35 8.86 24.39
N PRO A 290 -1.57 7.68 24.98
CA PRO A 290 -2.69 6.82 24.61
C PRO A 290 -4.04 7.39 25.03
N GLU A 291 -4.11 7.95 26.24
CA GLU A 291 -5.37 8.33 26.87
C GLU A 291 -6.01 9.57 26.22
N GLY A 292 -7.17 9.36 25.60
CA GLY A 292 -7.96 10.41 24.97
C GLY A 292 -7.46 10.85 23.59
N SER A 293 -6.43 10.19 23.05
CA SER A 293 -6.01 10.39 21.66
C SER A 293 -6.92 9.63 20.69
N THR A 294 -7.18 10.21 19.53
CA THR A 294 -8.05 9.64 18.49
C THR A 294 -7.25 9.32 17.22
N LEU A 295 -7.49 8.17 16.60
CA LEU A 295 -6.81 7.71 15.38
C LEU A 295 -7.82 7.39 14.28
N GLU A 296 -7.85 8.15 13.20
CA GLU A 296 -8.84 8.06 12.12
C GLU A 296 -8.18 7.91 10.74
N ALA A 297 -8.84 7.29 9.76
CA ALA A 297 -8.33 7.22 8.38
C ALA A 297 -8.45 8.57 7.65
N ILE A 298 -7.49 8.91 6.79
CA ILE A 298 -7.55 10.16 6.00
C ILE A 298 -8.58 10.03 4.87
N THR A 299 -8.54 8.91 4.15
CA THR A 299 -9.51 8.60 3.09
C THR A 299 -10.26 7.32 3.45
N PRO A 300 -11.38 7.41 4.20
CA PRO A 300 -12.08 6.23 4.68
C PRO A 300 -12.55 5.32 3.54
N ALA A 301 -12.21 4.03 3.61
CA ALA A 301 -12.76 2.99 2.75
C ALA A 301 -14.09 2.51 3.35
N PHE A 302 -15.15 2.47 2.54
CA PHE A 302 -16.52 2.21 2.99
C PHE A 302 -16.65 0.94 3.86
N LEU A 303 -16.88 1.14 5.15
CA LEU A 303 -17.84 0.40 5.96
C LEU A 303 -18.79 1.46 6.54
N GLY A 304 -20.07 1.14 6.74
CA GLY A 304 -21.08 2.08 7.26
C GLY A 304 -20.72 2.66 8.63
N LYS A 305 -21.66 3.40 9.24
CA LYS A 305 -21.39 4.17 10.48
C LYS A 305 -20.66 3.35 11.55
N SER A 306 -19.70 3.96 12.23
CA SER A 306 -18.85 3.45 13.34
C SER A 306 -18.90 1.93 13.53
N PRO A 307 -17.90 1.16 13.07
CA PRO A 307 -17.95 -0.28 13.12
C PRO A 307 -18.06 -0.80 14.56
N THR A 308 -18.87 -1.83 14.73
CA THR A 308 -18.82 -2.70 15.91
C THR A 308 -17.72 -3.72 15.69
N GLY A 309 -17.12 -4.23 16.76
CA GLY A 309 -16.10 -5.26 16.61
C GLY A 309 -15.96 -6.16 17.83
N ILE A 310 -15.40 -7.33 17.57
CA ILE A 310 -15.10 -8.39 18.52
C ILE A 310 -13.61 -8.74 18.46
N GLU A 311 -13.01 -9.07 19.60
CA GLU A 311 -11.60 -9.43 19.71
C GLU A 311 -11.45 -10.89 20.16
N TYR A 312 -10.57 -11.64 19.50
CA TYR A 312 -10.17 -12.98 19.89
C TYR A 312 -8.67 -13.02 20.14
N ARG A 313 -8.27 -13.39 21.36
CA ARG A 313 -6.87 -13.62 21.72
C ARG A 313 -6.64 -15.09 22.02
N SER A 314 -5.77 -15.75 21.26
CA SER A 314 -5.48 -17.18 21.44
C SER A 314 -4.11 -17.53 20.91
N VAL A 315 -3.74 -18.80 20.95
CA VAL A 315 -2.55 -19.28 20.26
C VAL A 315 -2.70 -19.11 18.74
N ALA A 316 -1.62 -18.84 18.03
CA ALA A 316 -1.61 -18.52 16.59
C ALA A 316 -2.35 -19.57 15.75
N LYS A 317 -2.22 -20.86 16.10
CA LYS A 317 -2.95 -21.97 15.46
C LYS A 317 -4.47 -21.84 15.58
N ASN A 318 -4.99 -21.43 16.74
CA ASN A 318 -6.42 -21.24 16.95
C ASN A 318 -6.93 -20.03 16.17
N ILE A 319 -6.17 -18.94 16.17
CA ILE A 319 -6.50 -17.75 15.38
C ILE A 319 -6.53 -18.08 13.88
N SER A 320 -5.55 -18.85 13.40
CA SER A 320 -5.52 -19.34 12.02
C SER A 320 -6.75 -20.19 11.67
N ALA A 321 -7.16 -21.10 12.56
CA ALA A 321 -8.36 -21.92 12.39
C ALA A 321 -9.64 -21.07 12.33
N LEU A 322 -9.78 -20.08 13.22
CA LEU A 322 -10.91 -19.16 13.22
C LEU A 322 -10.95 -18.33 11.94
N TYR A 323 -9.83 -17.71 11.56
CA TYR A 323 -9.72 -16.92 10.33
C TYR A 323 -10.13 -17.73 9.09
N SER A 324 -9.65 -18.96 8.98
CA SER A 324 -9.91 -19.84 7.84
C SER A 324 -11.38 -20.32 7.78
N ALA A 325 -12.08 -20.33 8.91
CA ALA A 325 -13.49 -20.70 8.97
C ALA A 325 -14.44 -19.55 8.59
N ILE A 326 -13.98 -18.30 8.64
CA ILE A 326 -14.79 -17.13 8.28
C ILE A 326 -14.78 -16.95 6.75
N PRO A 327 -15.94 -16.88 6.07
CA PRO A 327 -16.01 -16.73 4.62
C PRO A 327 -15.81 -15.25 4.19
N LEU A 328 -14.66 -14.66 4.54
CA LEU A 328 -14.36 -13.23 4.33
C LEU A 328 -14.41 -12.77 2.86
N ASN A 329 -14.27 -13.69 1.92
CA ASN A 329 -14.38 -13.40 0.49
C ASN A 329 -15.83 -13.23 0.02
N ASP A 330 -16.78 -13.80 0.74
CA ASP A 330 -18.22 -13.71 0.44
C ASP A 330 -18.90 -12.58 1.23
N ILE A 331 -18.22 -12.02 2.24
CA ILE A 331 -18.75 -11.01 3.16
C ILE A 331 -17.97 -9.69 2.97
N SER A 332 -18.60 -8.72 2.30
CA SER A 332 -17.96 -7.43 1.98
C SER A 332 -17.90 -6.46 3.16
N ASP A 333 -18.81 -6.60 4.12
CA ASP A 333 -19.07 -5.70 5.25
C ASP A 333 -18.33 -6.06 6.54
N ILE A 334 -17.61 -7.19 6.54
CA ILE A 334 -16.69 -7.59 7.63
C ILE A 334 -15.25 -7.31 7.21
N THR A 335 -14.46 -6.68 8.07
CA THR A 335 -12.99 -6.62 7.93
C THR A 335 -12.33 -7.21 9.17
N VAL A 336 -11.05 -7.58 9.03
CA VAL A 336 -10.26 -8.10 10.14
C VAL A 336 -8.93 -7.37 10.29
N ALA A 337 -8.38 -7.44 11.50
CA ALA A 337 -7.04 -6.97 11.83
C ALA A 337 -6.32 -7.99 12.70
N PHE A 338 -5.01 -8.08 12.54
CA PHE A 338 -4.16 -8.96 13.32
C PHE A 338 -3.20 -8.16 14.19
N ASP A 339 -3.00 -8.60 15.43
CA ASP A 339 -1.90 -8.16 16.28
C ASP A 339 -1.05 -9.37 16.69
N VAL A 340 0.21 -9.34 16.26
CA VAL A 340 1.22 -10.39 16.42
C VAL A 340 2.45 -9.89 17.18
N SER A 341 2.34 -8.74 17.86
CA SER A 341 3.45 -8.12 18.59
C SER A 341 4.14 -9.04 19.62
N ASN A 342 3.37 -9.91 20.28
CA ASN A 342 3.90 -10.88 21.24
C ASN A 342 4.74 -12.00 20.59
N ILE A 343 4.36 -12.41 19.37
CA ILE A 343 5.13 -13.40 18.59
C ILE A 343 6.49 -12.82 18.20
N VAL A 344 6.49 -11.57 17.74
CA VAL A 344 7.71 -10.86 17.32
C VAL A 344 8.68 -10.62 18.49
N THR A 345 8.17 -10.49 19.73
CA THR A 345 8.98 -10.19 20.93
C THR A 345 9.40 -11.44 21.72
N GLY A 346 9.23 -12.64 21.17
CA GLY A 346 9.65 -13.90 21.79
C GLY A 346 8.82 -14.32 23.01
N HIS A 347 7.69 -13.65 23.27
CA HIS A 347 6.81 -13.92 24.40
C HIS A 347 5.53 -14.64 23.93
N LYS A 348 5.60 -15.98 23.88
CA LYS A 348 4.50 -16.95 23.59
C LYS A 348 3.83 -16.81 22.21
N ASP A 349 3.51 -17.95 21.60
CA ASP A 349 2.82 -18.14 20.30
C ASP A 349 1.36 -17.62 20.29
N SER A 350 1.09 -16.42 20.82
CA SER A 350 -0.24 -15.81 20.90
C SER A 350 -0.45 -14.76 19.82
N ALA A 351 -1.62 -14.78 19.20
CA ALA A 351 -2.07 -13.76 18.27
C ALA A 351 -3.43 -13.23 18.70
N THR A 352 -3.73 -12.01 18.28
CA THR A 352 -5.05 -11.41 18.39
C THR A 352 -5.66 -11.21 17.01
N LEU A 353 -6.91 -11.63 16.84
CA LEU A 353 -7.75 -11.33 15.68
C LEU A 353 -8.88 -10.39 16.11
N LYS A 354 -8.93 -9.21 15.52
CA LYS A 354 -10.03 -8.25 15.69
C LYS A 354 -10.89 -8.29 14.44
N ILE A 355 -12.20 -8.34 14.63
CA ILE A 355 -13.17 -8.45 13.54
C ILE A 355 -14.12 -7.29 13.68
N TYR A 356 -14.36 -6.58 12.59
CA TYR A 356 -15.18 -5.38 12.55
C TYR A 356 -16.30 -5.55 11.54
N SER A 357 -17.51 -5.13 11.92
CA SER A 357 -18.71 -5.11 11.09
C SER A 357 -19.26 -3.69 10.95
N SER A 358 -19.84 -3.39 9.79
CA SER A 358 -20.61 -2.15 9.59
C SER A 358 -21.94 -2.23 10.37
N LYS A 359 -22.26 -1.22 11.20
CA LYS A 359 -23.53 -1.17 11.97
C LYS A 359 -24.79 -1.28 11.13
N ASP A 360 -24.76 -0.74 9.91
CA ASP A 360 -25.92 -0.76 8.99
C ASP A 360 -26.13 -2.13 8.33
N ALA A 361 -25.20 -3.08 8.52
CA ALA A 361 -25.21 -4.44 7.96
C ALA A 361 -25.26 -5.53 9.05
N ASP A 362 -25.40 -5.15 10.33
CA ASP A 362 -25.34 -6.05 11.47
C ASP A 362 -26.65 -6.85 11.64
N GLU A 363 -26.99 -7.64 10.62
CA GLU A 363 -27.94 -8.76 10.67
C GLU A 363 -27.23 -10.00 11.25
N GLY A 364 -26.75 -9.93 12.50
CA GLY A 364 -26.22 -11.11 13.21
C GLY A 364 -24.88 -11.66 12.70
N ARG A 365 -24.11 -10.92 11.88
CA ARG A 365 -22.81 -11.39 11.34
C ARG A 365 -21.78 -11.67 12.41
N LEU A 366 -21.70 -10.79 13.42
CA LEU A 366 -20.79 -11.01 14.54
C LEU A 366 -21.23 -12.22 15.38
N GLU A 367 -22.54 -12.44 15.54
CA GLU A 367 -23.10 -13.61 16.21
C GLU A 367 -22.76 -14.92 15.46
N GLU A 368 -22.85 -14.94 14.12
CA GLU A 368 -22.42 -16.08 13.30
C GLU A 368 -20.94 -16.43 13.53
N ILE A 369 -20.08 -15.41 13.64
CA ILE A 369 -18.63 -15.59 13.87
C ILE A 369 -18.36 -16.10 15.29
N GLU A 370 -19.09 -15.60 16.29
CA GLU A 370 -19.05 -16.13 17.64
C GLU A 370 -19.44 -17.60 17.69
N ASP A 371 -20.47 -18.01 16.95
CA ASP A 371 -20.89 -19.40 16.85
C ASP A 371 -19.84 -20.28 16.16
N ILE A 372 -19.16 -19.77 15.12
CA ILE A 372 -18.00 -20.42 14.53
C ILE A 372 -16.90 -20.61 15.59
N ALA A 373 -16.54 -19.57 16.35
CA ALA A 373 -15.50 -19.63 17.37
C ALA A 373 -15.84 -20.65 18.48
N LYS A 374 -17.10 -20.66 18.96
CA LYS A 374 -17.62 -21.66 19.91
C LYS A 374 -17.50 -23.07 19.35
N SER A 375 -17.82 -23.28 18.07
CA SER A 375 -17.73 -24.59 17.41
C SER A 375 -16.30 -25.12 17.33
N LEU A 376 -15.31 -24.23 17.31
CA LEU A 376 -13.88 -24.54 17.29
C LEU A 376 -13.26 -24.70 18.69
N ASN A 377 -14.05 -24.52 19.77
CA ASN A 377 -13.59 -24.50 21.17
C ASN A 377 -12.51 -23.43 21.43
N ILE A 378 -12.60 -22.28 20.76
CA ILE A 378 -11.68 -21.17 20.99
C ILE A 378 -12.29 -20.31 22.10
N PRO A 379 -11.63 -20.18 23.28
CA PRO A 379 -12.19 -19.40 24.37
C PRO A 379 -12.33 -17.94 23.95
N GLU A 380 -13.53 -17.41 24.15
CA GLU A 380 -13.83 -16.01 23.93
C GLU A 380 -13.11 -15.16 24.99
N PHE A 381 -12.40 -14.12 24.54
CA PHE A 381 -11.89 -13.07 25.42
C PHE A 381 -12.56 -11.76 25.01
N MET A 382 -13.73 -11.50 25.59
CA MET A 382 -14.42 -10.23 25.41
C MET A 382 -13.76 -9.13 26.24
N GLU A 383 -13.02 -8.25 25.59
CA GLU A 383 -13.15 -6.82 25.89
C GLU A 383 -13.82 -6.17 24.69
N SER A 384 -15.08 -5.77 24.87
CA SER A 384 -15.75 -4.88 23.92
C SER A 384 -15.02 -3.55 23.95
N THR A 385 -14.19 -3.29 22.95
CA THR A 385 -13.69 -1.93 22.75
C THR A 385 -14.85 -1.08 22.25
N PRO A 386 -15.13 0.09 22.87
CA PRO A 386 -16.12 1.00 22.34
C PRO A 386 -15.62 1.44 20.97
N ALA A 387 -16.44 1.21 19.93
CA ALA A 387 -16.30 1.71 18.55
C ALA A 387 -15.05 2.61 18.34
N GLY A 388 -13.88 1.97 18.20
CA GLY A 388 -12.65 2.67 17.86
C GLY A 388 -12.78 3.25 16.45
N PRO A 389 -12.11 4.36 16.13
CA PRO A 389 -12.37 5.04 14.87
C PRO A 389 -12.00 4.07 13.75
N ALA A 390 -12.88 3.94 12.76
CA ALA A 390 -12.67 3.08 11.61
C ALA A 390 -11.46 3.61 10.83
N ALA A 391 -10.28 3.14 11.19
CA ALA A 391 -9.03 3.44 10.51
C ALA A 391 -8.93 2.59 9.23
N LEU A 392 -10.02 2.51 8.47
CA LEU A 392 -10.12 1.79 7.21
C LEU A 392 -9.88 2.76 6.08
N GLY A 393 -8.92 2.48 5.21
CA GLY A 393 -8.61 3.32 4.05
C GLY A 393 -7.25 4.00 4.16
N ALA A 394 -6.86 4.80 3.16
CA ALA A 394 -5.49 5.28 3.07
C ALA A 394 -5.14 6.33 4.15
N GLY A 395 -3.93 6.20 4.70
CA GLY A 395 -3.33 7.11 5.66
C GLY A 395 -4.11 7.26 6.97
N ARG A 396 -3.54 8.00 7.92
CA ARG A 396 -4.07 8.15 9.28
C ARG A 396 -3.91 9.57 9.79
N ILE A 397 -4.85 10.04 10.61
CA ILE A 397 -4.72 11.24 11.43
C ILE A 397 -4.81 10.83 12.88
N LEU A 398 -3.79 11.18 13.65
CA LEU A 398 -3.77 11.09 15.10
C LEU A 398 -3.98 12.48 15.68
N ARG A 399 -4.88 12.59 16.65
CA ARG A 399 -5.07 13.80 17.46
C ARG A 399 -4.81 13.47 18.91
N PHE A 400 -3.93 14.24 19.52
CA PHE A 400 -3.55 14.12 20.91
C PHE A 400 -4.52 14.91 21.80
N LYS A 401 -4.70 14.45 23.03
CA LYS A 401 -5.52 15.14 24.03
C LYS A 401 -4.83 16.40 24.54
N THR A 402 -3.52 16.36 24.71
CA THR A 402 -2.68 17.51 25.06
C THR A 402 -1.51 17.64 24.09
N PRO A 403 -0.89 18.83 23.96
CA PRO A 403 0.24 19.00 23.07
C PRO A 403 1.40 18.05 23.40
N VAL A 404 2.05 17.51 22.36
CA VAL A 404 3.25 16.68 22.45
C VAL A 404 4.37 17.31 21.63
N LYS A 405 5.63 17.15 22.04
CA LYS A 405 6.77 17.73 21.31
C LYS A 405 6.97 16.99 20.00
N ILE A 406 7.25 17.74 18.93
CA ILE A 406 7.56 17.12 17.63
C ILE A 406 8.80 16.22 17.70
N GLY A 407 9.77 16.57 18.55
CA GLY A 407 10.96 15.75 18.79
C GLY A 407 10.64 14.35 19.34
N ASP A 408 9.62 14.24 20.20
CA ASP A 408 9.20 12.94 20.76
C ASP A 408 8.57 12.07 19.67
N VAL A 409 7.82 12.68 18.75
CA VAL A 409 7.25 11.99 17.57
C VAL A 409 8.35 11.51 16.63
N VAL A 410 9.36 12.35 16.35
CA VAL A 410 10.49 11.98 15.49
C VAL A 410 11.32 10.86 16.12
N GLU A 411 11.56 10.90 17.44
CA GLU A 411 12.30 9.84 18.12
C GLU A 411 11.49 8.53 18.15
N ASN A 412 10.18 8.59 18.41
CA ASN A 412 9.33 7.41 18.34
C ASN A 412 9.31 6.79 16.94
N LEU A 413 9.22 7.61 15.89
CA LEU A 413 9.33 7.16 14.50
C LEU A 413 10.66 6.45 14.23
N ARG A 414 11.78 7.04 14.67
CA ARG A 414 13.12 6.45 14.53
C ARG A 414 13.20 5.07 15.20
N VAL A 415 12.70 4.96 16.43
CA VAL A 415 12.70 3.69 17.18
C VAL A 415 11.80 2.65 16.53
N CYS A 416 10.58 3.05 16.13
CA CYS A 416 9.59 2.14 15.55
C CYS A 416 10.00 1.59 14.18
N THR A 417 10.54 2.46 13.32
CA THR A 417 10.86 2.12 11.93
C THR A 417 12.31 1.69 11.71
N GLY A 418 13.21 2.00 12.65
CA GLY A 418 14.65 1.82 12.46
C GLY A 418 15.28 2.78 11.44
N VAL A 419 14.51 3.75 10.92
CA VAL A 419 15.00 4.75 9.96
C VAL A 419 16.01 5.66 10.64
N ARG A 420 17.26 5.60 10.18
CA ARG A 420 18.38 6.34 10.80
C ARG A 420 18.31 7.84 10.54
N ASN A 421 17.90 8.23 9.34
CA ASN A 421 17.91 9.63 8.89
C ASN A 421 16.51 10.07 8.55
N ILE A 422 15.95 10.91 9.41
CA ILE A 422 14.66 11.55 9.24
C ILE A 422 14.93 13.02 8.91
N LYS A 423 14.29 13.55 7.86
CA LYS A 423 14.33 14.98 7.57
C LYS A 423 13.12 15.64 8.22
N LEU A 424 13.36 16.67 9.00
CA LEU A 424 12.32 17.49 9.60
C LEU A 424 12.38 18.89 8.98
N ALA A 425 11.27 19.31 8.37
CA ALA A 425 11.03 20.71 8.06
C ALA A 425 10.05 21.25 9.12
N GLU A 426 10.55 22.12 9.99
CA GLU A 426 9.78 22.62 11.12
C GLU A 426 8.80 23.71 10.68
N GLY A 427 7.53 23.51 10.99
CA GLY A 427 6.55 24.60 11.01
C GLY A 427 6.74 25.48 12.24
N ASN A 428 5.76 26.35 12.51
CA ASN A 428 5.89 27.36 13.58
C ASN A 428 5.49 26.86 14.97
N LYS A 429 5.19 25.56 15.13
CA LYS A 429 4.75 24.96 16.40
C LYS A 429 5.73 23.88 16.87
N PRO A 430 6.44 24.07 18.00
CA PRO A 430 7.33 23.05 18.56
C PRO A 430 6.56 21.88 19.23
N GLU A 431 5.31 22.14 19.60
CA GLU A 431 4.37 21.16 20.14
C GLU A 431 3.16 21.02 19.22
N ILE A 432 2.70 19.80 19.02
CA ILE A 432 1.63 19.46 18.10
C ILE A 432 0.46 18.80 18.84
N LEU A 433 -0.75 19.08 18.38
CA LEU A 433 -1.98 18.41 18.82
C LEU A 433 -2.46 17.38 17.79
N SER A 434 -1.92 17.43 16.57
CA SER A 434 -2.34 16.53 15.51
C SER A 434 -1.21 16.22 14.53
N VAL A 435 -1.17 14.96 14.08
CA VAL A 435 -0.22 14.49 13.08
C VAL A 435 -0.93 13.57 12.09
N ALA A 436 -0.67 13.76 10.80
CA ALA A 436 -1.14 12.86 9.75
C ALA A 436 0.01 12.03 9.18
N LEU A 437 -0.26 10.77 8.83
CA LEU A 437 0.71 9.86 8.22
C LEU A 437 0.13 9.21 6.97
N CYS A 438 0.93 9.14 5.93
CA CYS A 438 0.76 8.19 4.84
C CYS A 438 2.15 7.73 4.40
N VAL A 439 2.47 6.45 4.62
CA VAL A 439 3.77 5.87 4.23
C VAL A 439 4.03 5.96 2.72
N GLY A 440 5.28 5.79 2.30
CA GLY A 440 5.66 5.87 0.89
C GLY A 440 5.53 7.29 0.31
N SER A 441 4.91 7.40 -0.87
CA SER A 441 4.66 8.66 -1.57
C SER A 441 3.31 9.30 -1.20
N GLY A 442 3.11 9.63 0.07
CA GLY A 442 1.80 10.03 0.62
C GLY A 442 1.36 11.48 0.37
N ALA A 443 2.14 12.29 -0.37
CA ALA A 443 1.90 13.73 -0.52
C ALA A 443 0.47 14.07 -1.01
N SER A 444 -0.07 13.31 -1.95
CA SER A 444 -1.43 13.54 -2.48
C SER A 444 -2.53 13.26 -1.46
N ILE A 445 -2.31 12.33 -0.53
CA ILE A 445 -3.24 11.99 0.55
C ILE A 445 -3.18 13.05 1.66
N LEU A 446 -1.98 13.57 1.94
CA LEU A 446 -1.72 14.52 3.02
C LEU A 446 -2.08 15.97 2.66
N LYS A 447 -2.22 16.26 1.37
CA LYS A 447 -2.43 17.63 0.87
C LYS A 447 -3.71 18.26 1.42
N GLY A 448 -3.57 19.46 1.97
CA GLY A 448 -4.70 20.29 2.40
C GLY A 448 -5.38 19.86 3.70
N LEU A 449 -4.80 18.89 4.42
CA LEU A 449 -5.29 18.50 5.75
C LEU A 449 -5.02 19.61 6.76
N ASN A 450 -5.95 19.80 7.70
CA ASN A 450 -5.77 20.72 8.84
C ASN A 450 -5.19 19.95 10.04
N VAL A 451 -3.87 19.78 10.04
CA VAL A 451 -3.07 19.13 11.08
C VAL A 451 -1.80 19.93 11.37
N ASP A 452 -1.17 19.71 12.52
CA ASP A 452 0.05 20.44 12.90
C ASP A 452 1.32 19.85 12.27
N ALA A 453 1.32 18.55 11.98
CA ALA A 453 2.42 17.88 11.32
C ALA A 453 1.93 16.81 10.33
N VAL A 454 2.76 16.53 9.31
CA VAL A 454 2.55 15.43 8.36
C VAL A 454 3.80 14.57 8.28
N ILE A 455 3.60 13.26 8.14
CA ILE A 455 4.66 12.25 8.02
C ILE A 455 4.46 11.49 6.71
N THR A 456 5.54 11.32 5.94
CA THR A 456 5.54 10.44 4.75
C THR A 456 6.95 10.00 4.40
N GLY A 457 7.11 9.15 3.40
CA GLY A 457 8.42 8.75 2.90
C GLY A 457 9.09 9.87 2.11
N GLU A 458 8.35 10.51 1.19
CA GLU A 458 8.85 11.58 0.34
C GLU A 458 7.80 12.63 -0.04
N MET A 459 8.29 13.84 -0.34
CA MET A 459 7.51 14.96 -0.86
C MET A 459 8.35 15.74 -1.86
N THR A 460 7.72 16.39 -2.84
CA THR A 460 8.43 17.34 -3.70
C THR A 460 8.77 18.61 -2.91
N HIS A 461 9.73 19.39 -3.42
CA HIS A 461 10.09 20.67 -2.80
C HIS A 461 8.87 21.60 -2.62
N HIS A 462 7.99 21.66 -3.62
CA HIS A 462 6.80 22.51 -3.55
C HIS A 462 5.76 21.97 -2.57
N ASP A 463 5.59 20.65 -2.45
CA ASP A 463 4.69 20.08 -1.44
C ASP A 463 5.17 20.42 -0.01
N VAL A 464 6.48 20.38 0.24
CA VAL A 464 7.04 20.79 1.52
C VAL A 464 6.81 22.28 1.79
N LEU A 465 7.05 23.15 0.80
CA LEU A 465 6.79 24.58 0.93
C LEU A 465 5.31 24.87 1.22
N ASP A 466 4.38 24.20 0.51
CA ASP A 466 2.94 24.35 0.72
C ASP A 466 2.56 24.01 2.18
N CYS A 467 3.13 22.95 2.75
CA CYS A 467 2.93 22.60 4.16
C CYS A 467 3.48 23.66 5.13
N LEU A 468 4.69 24.17 4.88
CA LEU A 468 5.32 25.17 5.74
C LEU A 468 4.56 26.50 5.72
N GLU A 469 4.08 26.94 4.56
CA GLU A 469 3.21 28.12 4.44
C GLU A 469 1.89 27.93 5.20
N ALA A 470 1.36 26.69 5.21
CA ALA A 470 0.24 26.29 6.05
C ALA A 470 0.61 26.07 7.53
N GLN A 471 1.84 26.40 7.94
CA GLN A 471 2.36 26.31 9.31
C GLN A 471 2.47 24.87 9.84
N GLN A 472 2.50 23.89 8.94
CA GLN A 472 2.59 22.47 9.25
C GLN A 472 4.04 22.01 9.21
N SER A 473 4.43 21.20 10.19
CA SER A 473 5.74 20.54 10.13
C SER A 473 5.69 19.33 9.20
N VAL A 474 6.78 19.05 8.50
CA VAL A 474 6.90 17.89 7.59
C VAL A 474 8.01 16.97 8.08
N ILE A 475 7.70 15.68 8.23
CA ILE A 475 8.64 14.64 8.63
C ILE A 475 8.77 13.65 7.48
N LEU A 476 9.98 13.57 6.89
CA LEU A 476 10.27 12.66 5.77
C LEU A 476 11.17 11.51 6.25
N CYS A 477 10.68 10.28 6.08
CA CYS A 477 11.32 9.06 6.60
C CYS A 477 11.97 8.19 5.50
N GLY A 478 11.96 8.63 4.23
CA GLY A 478 12.36 7.82 3.09
C GLY A 478 11.29 6.80 2.71
N HIS A 479 11.09 6.57 1.41
CA HIS A 479 9.99 5.76 0.86
C HIS A 479 10.03 4.32 1.38
N ALA A 480 10.86 3.47 0.75
CA ALA A 480 10.99 2.07 1.12
C ALA A 480 11.58 1.87 2.53
N ASP A 481 12.34 2.84 3.05
CA ASP A 481 12.89 2.74 4.40
C ASP A 481 11.79 2.81 5.47
N SER A 482 10.76 3.65 5.26
CA SER A 482 9.59 3.71 6.13
C SER A 482 8.67 2.50 5.99
N GLU A 483 8.81 1.69 4.95
CA GLU A 483 7.91 0.55 4.67
C GLU A 483 8.45 -0.78 5.20
N ARG A 484 9.76 -1.01 5.04
CA ARG A 484 10.41 -2.31 5.34
C ARG A 484 10.24 -2.79 6.77
N HIS A 485 10.13 -1.88 7.73
CA HIS A 485 9.99 -2.23 9.14
C HIS A 485 8.77 -3.11 9.44
N TYR A 486 7.74 -3.09 8.57
CA TYR A 486 6.52 -3.88 8.74
C TYR A 486 6.67 -5.33 8.27
N LEU A 487 7.67 -5.66 7.43
CA LEU A 487 7.83 -6.99 6.84
C LEU A 487 7.92 -8.15 7.86
N PRO A 488 8.60 -8.02 9.02
CA PRO A 488 8.61 -9.08 10.03
C PRO A 488 7.22 -9.34 10.64
N ALA A 489 6.46 -8.28 10.93
CA ALA A 489 5.09 -8.44 11.41
C ALA A 489 4.18 -9.04 10.33
N LEU A 490 4.36 -8.61 9.07
CA LEU A 490 3.65 -9.18 7.93
C LEU A 490 3.96 -10.68 7.75
N ALA A 491 5.20 -11.12 7.99
CA ALA A 491 5.57 -12.54 7.91
C ALA A 491 4.74 -13.40 8.88
N GLU A 492 4.61 -12.96 10.13
CA GLU A 492 3.82 -13.67 11.13
C GLU A 492 2.32 -13.67 10.80
N ILE A 493 1.80 -12.56 10.27
CA ILE A 493 0.41 -12.51 9.81
C ILE A 493 0.20 -13.45 8.62
N VAL A 494 1.12 -13.46 7.65
CA VAL A 494 1.07 -14.35 6.47
C VAL A 494 1.10 -15.81 6.91
N LYS A 495 1.95 -16.21 7.86
CA LYS A 495 1.95 -17.57 8.43
C LYS A 495 0.57 -17.95 8.98
N ILE A 496 -0.04 -17.06 9.76
CA ILE A 496 -1.36 -17.27 10.36
C ILE A 496 -2.44 -17.44 9.29
N ILE A 497 -2.54 -16.51 8.33
CA ILE A 497 -3.66 -16.51 7.37
C ILE A 497 -3.51 -17.56 6.28
N THR A 498 -2.29 -17.92 5.90
CA THR A 498 -2.03 -18.86 4.80
C THR A 498 -1.75 -20.29 5.26
N GLN A 499 -1.54 -20.48 6.57
CA GLN A 499 -1.08 -21.75 7.17
C GLN A 499 0.25 -22.26 6.60
N CYS A 500 1.02 -21.39 5.94
CA CYS A 500 2.34 -21.70 5.42
C CYS A 500 3.37 -21.51 6.54
N GLU A 501 4.11 -22.57 6.91
CA GLU A 501 5.09 -22.49 8.00
C GLU A 501 6.35 -21.72 7.60
N ASN A 502 6.82 -21.89 6.35
CA ASN A 502 8.04 -21.25 5.88
C ASN A 502 7.75 -19.92 5.16
N VAL A 503 7.65 -18.86 5.96
CA VAL A 503 7.55 -17.47 5.49
C VAL A 503 8.76 -16.70 5.98
N CYS A 504 9.59 -16.22 5.05
CA CYS A 504 10.83 -15.51 5.33
C CYS A 504 10.79 -14.09 4.76
N VAL A 505 11.51 -13.16 5.39
CA VAL A 505 11.77 -11.82 4.83
C VAL A 505 13.10 -11.85 4.08
N SER A 506 13.14 -11.24 2.90
CA SER A 506 14.33 -11.14 2.07
C SER A 506 15.51 -10.51 2.83
N SER A 507 16.64 -11.21 2.84
CA SER A 507 17.93 -10.71 3.33
C SER A 507 18.73 -9.99 2.24
N ALA A 508 18.38 -10.22 0.98
CA ALA A 508 19.03 -9.58 -0.17
C ALA A 508 18.51 -8.16 -0.45
N GLU A 509 17.35 -7.79 0.11
CA GLU A 509 16.81 -6.45 0.04
C GLU A 509 17.64 -5.47 0.87
N GLN A 510 17.88 -4.28 0.31
CA GLN A 510 18.68 -3.24 0.94
C GLN A 510 18.06 -1.87 0.65
N SER A 511 18.33 -0.89 1.51
CA SER A 511 18.00 0.50 1.19
C SER A 511 18.68 0.94 -0.10
N LEU A 512 17.94 1.66 -0.94
CA LEU A 512 18.46 2.24 -2.18
C LEU A 512 19.41 3.41 -1.88
N PHE A 513 19.24 4.07 -0.73
CA PHE A 513 20.00 5.24 -0.36
C PHE A 513 20.97 4.90 0.76
N ARG A 514 22.24 5.28 0.56
CA ARG A 514 23.21 5.42 1.65
C ARG A 514 23.38 6.90 1.95
N PHE A 515 23.39 7.23 3.23
CA PHE A 515 23.71 8.58 3.68
C PHE A 515 25.23 8.73 3.67
N VAL A 516 25.73 9.79 3.02
CA VAL A 516 27.15 10.05 2.78
C VAL A 516 27.66 11.22 3.58
#